data_AF-A0A9C7SH15-F1
#
_entry.id   AF-A0A9C7SH15-F1
#
_cell.length_a   1.000
_cell.length_b   1.000
_cell.length_c   1.000
_cell.angle_alpha   90.00
_cell.angle_beta   90.00
_cell.angle_gamma   90.00
#
_symmetry.space_group_name_H-M   'P 1'
#
loop_
_entity.id
_entity.type
_entity.pdbx_description
1 polymer ?
#
loop_
_entity_poly.entity_id
_entity_poly.type
_entity_poly.pdbx_seq_one_letter_code
_entity_poly.pdbx_strand_id
1 'polypeptide(L)'
;QGLAPYMYEVDTALFFGKDSRVSARFEAEYEFLFTQRLILTPNIGLNMFSKDDPEVRIGSGISDLELGLRLRYEIRREFAPYIGINWEKVYGGTADYRREEGRNVSDFRVVAGVRAWF
;
A
#
# COMPACT_ATOMS: atom_id res chain seq x y z
N GLN A 1 17.38 -5.31 -11.55
CA GLN A 1 16.06 -4.69 -11.82
C GLN A 1 16.32 -3.48 -12.69
N GLY A 2 16.08 -3.63 -14.00
CA GLY A 2 16.47 -2.66 -15.02
C GLY A 2 15.40 -1.61 -15.24
N LEU A 3 15.85 -0.36 -15.41
CA LEU A 3 15.07 0.79 -15.86
C LEU A 3 14.26 0.41 -17.11
N ALA A 4 12.94 0.34 -16.97
CA ALA A 4 12.03 0.10 -18.07
C ALA A 4 10.83 1.06 -18.00
N PRO A 5 10.26 1.40 -19.16
CA PRO A 5 9.85 2.74 -19.48
C PRO A 5 8.36 2.94 -19.26
N TYR A 6 7.89 2.85 -18.02
CA TYR A 6 6.55 3.31 -17.67
C TYR A 6 6.61 3.81 -16.24
N MET A 7 6.26 5.08 -16.04
CA MET A 7 6.20 5.71 -14.72
C MET A 7 5.05 5.16 -13.85
N TYR A 8 4.48 4.01 -14.19
CA TYR A 8 3.36 3.39 -13.51
C TYR A 8 3.67 1.91 -13.26
N GLU A 9 3.30 1.44 -12.08
CA GLU A 9 3.33 0.03 -11.70
C GLU A 9 1.93 -0.32 -11.19
N VAL A 10 1.36 -1.40 -11.71
CA VAL A 10 0.04 -1.88 -11.30
C VAL A 10 0.15 -3.35 -11.03
N ASP A 11 -0.09 -3.74 -9.79
CA ASP A 11 -0.08 -5.11 -9.33
C ASP A 11 -1.50 -5.53 -8.96
N THR A 12 -1.92 -6.68 -9.47
CA THR A 12 -3.21 -7.26 -9.11
C THR A 12 -3.01 -8.74 -8.87
N ALA A 13 -3.43 -9.20 -7.70
CA ALA A 13 -3.30 -10.58 -7.29
C ALA A 13 -4.65 -11.14 -6.84
N LEU A 14 -4.92 -12.38 -7.22
CA LEU A 14 -6.04 -13.17 -6.75
C LEU A 14 -5.51 -14.38 -6.00
N PHE A 15 -5.97 -14.59 -4.78
CA PHE A 15 -5.59 -15.72 -3.94
C PHE A 15 -6.79 -16.62 -3.69
N PHE A 16 -6.56 -17.93 -3.76
CA PHE A 16 -7.55 -18.95 -3.47
C PHE A 16 -7.16 -19.67 -2.17
N GLY A 17 -7.99 -19.51 -1.15
CA GLY A 17 -7.83 -20.12 0.16
C GLY A 17 -8.63 -21.41 0.32
N LYS A 18 -8.57 -21.98 1.53
CA LYS A 18 -9.43 -23.09 1.93
C LYS A 18 -10.90 -22.64 1.97
N ASP A 19 -11.83 -23.61 1.91
CA ASP A 19 -13.27 -23.38 2.05
C ASP A 19 -13.89 -22.40 1.05
N SER A 20 -13.35 -22.38 -0.18
CA SER A 20 -13.77 -21.48 -1.26
C SER A 20 -13.64 -20.00 -0.90
N ARG A 21 -12.69 -19.66 -0.01
CA ARG A 21 -12.31 -18.27 0.24
C ARG A 21 -11.48 -17.76 -0.92
N VAL A 22 -11.79 -16.57 -1.39
CA VAL A 22 -11.05 -15.88 -2.46
C VAL A 22 -10.72 -14.50 -1.93
N SER A 23 -9.49 -14.04 -2.14
CA SER A 23 -9.13 -12.64 -1.90
C SER A 23 -8.51 -12.02 -3.14
N ALA A 24 -8.66 -10.72 -3.24
CA ALA A 24 -8.10 -9.90 -4.29
C ALA A 24 -7.31 -8.75 -3.66
N ARG A 25 -6.13 -8.48 -4.21
CA ARG A 25 -5.32 -7.31 -3.89
C ARG A 25 -5.08 -6.53 -5.17
N PHE A 26 -5.21 -5.23 -5.08
CA PHE A 26 -4.90 -4.29 -6.13
C PHE A 26 -3.95 -3.24 -5.57
N GLU A 27 -2.85 -3.00 -6.27
CA GLU A 27 -1.91 -1.91 -5.97
C GLU A 27 -1.60 -1.16 -7.24
N ALA A 28 -1.51 0.16 -7.13
CA ALA A 28 -1.10 1.03 -8.20
C ALA A 28 -0.14 2.08 -7.66
N GLU A 29 1.01 2.20 -8.30
CA GLU A 29 2.00 3.22 -8.04
C GLU A 29 2.25 4.03 -9.32
N TYR A 30 2.58 5.31 -9.14
CA TYR A 30 3.05 6.13 -10.24
C TYR A 30 4.23 6.98 -9.80
N GLU A 31 5.33 7.00 -10.53
CA GLU A 31 6.49 7.84 -10.28
C GLU A 31 6.44 9.14 -11.11
N PHE A 32 6.07 10.25 -10.49
CA PHE A 32 6.17 11.58 -11.10
C PHE A 32 7.60 12.13 -10.96
N LEU A 33 8.31 12.33 -12.08
CA LEU A 33 9.57 13.08 -12.05
C LEU A 33 9.29 14.58 -12.08
N PHE A 34 9.42 15.25 -10.93
CA PHE A 34 9.46 16.72 -10.92
C PHE A 34 10.75 17.25 -11.53
N THR A 35 11.86 16.55 -11.27
CA THR A 35 13.17 16.78 -11.91
C THR A 35 13.84 15.43 -12.15
N GLN A 36 15.01 15.43 -12.80
CA GLN A 36 15.83 14.20 -12.95
C GLN A 36 16.35 13.62 -11.63
N ARG A 37 16.09 14.27 -10.47
CA ARG A 37 16.51 13.84 -9.13
C ARG A 37 15.41 13.89 -8.09
N LEU A 38 14.27 14.53 -8.38
CA LEU A 38 13.16 14.69 -7.45
C LEU A 38 11.96 13.93 -7.99
N ILE A 39 11.59 12.86 -7.29
CA ILE A 39 10.60 11.88 -7.73
C ILE A 39 9.50 11.80 -6.67
N LEU A 40 8.25 11.95 -7.08
CA LEU A 40 7.08 11.79 -6.23
C LEU A 40 6.32 10.53 -6.63
N THR A 41 6.11 9.65 -5.68
CA THR A 41 5.45 8.36 -5.87
C THR A 41 4.16 8.32 -5.07
N PRO A 42 3.00 8.67 -5.64
CA PRO A 42 1.72 8.20 -5.12
C PRO A 42 1.60 6.69 -5.25
N ASN A 43 1.01 6.07 -4.23
CA ASN A 43 0.63 4.67 -4.17
C ASN A 43 -0.83 4.58 -3.72
N ILE A 44 -1.57 3.62 -4.28
CA ILE A 44 -2.92 3.26 -3.86
C ILE A 44 -2.96 1.74 -3.73
N GLY A 45 -3.47 1.24 -2.60
CA GLY A 45 -3.68 -0.17 -2.33
C GLY A 45 -5.13 -0.46 -1.94
N LEU A 46 -5.68 -1.56 -2.39
CA LEU A 46 -7.03 -2.02 -2.06
C LEU A 46 -7.02 -3.53 -1.83
N ASN A 47 -7.60 -3.98 -0.72
CA ASN A 47 -7.77 -5.39 -0.41
C ASN A 47 -9.25 -5.77 -0.32
N MET A 48 -9.59 -6.93 -0.87
CA MET A 48 -10.96 -7.45 -0.93
C MET A 48 -11.00 -8.94 -0.62
N PHE A 49 -12.03 -9.38 0.10
CA PHE A 49 -12.22 -10.77 0.51
C PHE A 49 -13.64 -11.25 0.20
N SER A 50 -13.79 -12.47 -0.29
CA SER A 50 -15.10 -13.02 -0.67
C SER A 50 -15.93 -13.49 0.54
N LYS A 51 -15.28 -13.79 1.66
CA LYS A 51 -15.88 -14.35 2.88
C LYS A 51 -15.18 -13.81 4.11
N ASP A 52 -15.90 -13.80 5.22
CA ASP A 52 -15.33 -13.46 6.52
C ASP A 52 -14.30 -14.51 6.96
N ASP A 53 -13.32 -14.04 7.72
CA ASP A 53 -12.26 -14.83 8.33
C ASP A 53 -12.04 -14.38 9.78
N PRO A 54 -12.81 -14.93 10.73
CA PRO A 54 -12.71 -14.56 12.14
C PRO A 54 -11.34 -14.88 12.75
N GLU A 55 -10.63 -15.89 12.25
CA GLU A 55 -9.31 -16.31 12.78
C GLU A 55 -8.25 -15.22 12.62
N VAL A 56 -8.28 -14.50 11.50
CA VAL A 56 -7.38 -13.37 11.21
C VAL A 56 -8.09 -12.01 11.29
N ARG A 57 -9.33 -11.96 11.80
CA ARG A 57 -10.11 -10.74 12.03
C ARG A 57 -10.37 -9.93 10.74
N ILE A 58 -10.63 -10.62 9.62
CA ILE A 58 -10.94 -9.98 8.34
C ILE A 58 -12.41 -10.21 7.98
N GLY A 59 -13.10 -9.15 7.59
CA GLY A 59 -14.46 -9.22 7.04
C GLY A 59 -14.46 -9.38 5.52
N SER A 60 -15.58 -9.88 5.01
CA SER A 60 -15.88 -9.94 3.58
C SER A 60 -16.11 -8.54 2.98
N GLY A 61 -15.99 -8.47 1.65
CA GLY A 61 -16.05 -7.23 0.88
C GLY A 61 -14.71 -6.52 0.82
N ILE A 62 -14.74 -5.19 0.70
CA ILE A 62 -13.54 -4.35 0.78
C ILE A 62 -13.08 -4.32 2.24
N SER A 63 -11.87 -4.79 2.51
CA SER A 63 -11.32 -4.80 3.87
C SER A 63 -10.68 -3.47 4.22
N ASP A 64 -9.92 -2.89 3.30
CA ASP A 64 -9.13 -1.68 3.53
C ASP A 64 -8.73 -1.00 2.22
N LEU A 65 -8.47 0.30 2.35
CA LEU A 65 -7.89 1.19 1.35
C LEU A 65 -6.64 1.81 1.94
N GLU A 66 -5.53 1.71 1.21
CA GLU A 66 -4.26 2.35 1.52
C GLU A 66 -3.99 3.45 0.49
N LEU A 67 -3.59 4.62 0.97
CA LEU A 67 -3.15 5.75 0.14
C LEU A 67 -1.78 6.19 0.63
N GLY A 68 -0.77 6.07 -0.22
CA GLY A 68 0.60 6.48 0.04
C GLY A 68 1.03 7.64 -0.84
N LEU A 69 1.91 8.48 -0.31
CA LEU A 69 2.62 9.49 -1.08
C LEU A 69 4.05 9.61 -0.57
N ARG A 70 5.03 9.36 -1.45
CA ARG A 70 6.45 9.37 -1.11
C ARG A 70 7.21 10.35 -2.00
N LEU A 71 8.02 11.22 -1.41
CA LEU A 71 8.95 12.09 -2.10
C LEU A 71 10.37 11.56 -1.91
N ARG A 72 11.05 11.27 -3.02
CA ARG A 72 12.43 10.76 -3.07
C ARG A 72 13.33 11.80 -3.75
N TYR A 73 14.48 12.08 -3.14
CA TYR A 73 15.50 12.96 -3.72
C TYR A 73 16.81 12.20 -3.93
N GLU A 74 17.28 12.12 -5.17
CA GLU A 74 18.50 11.42 -5.56
C GLU A 74 19.69 12.39 -5.50
N ILE A 75 20.39 12.40 -4.36
CA ILE A 75 21.64 13.19 -4.24
C ILE A 75 22.69 12.59 -5.19
N ARG A 76 22.80 11.26 -5.17
CA ARG A 76 23.54 10.42 -6.11
C ARG A 76 22.71 9.15 -6.38
N ARG A 77 22.98 8.40 -7.44
CA ARG A 77 22.19 7.19 -7.78
C ARG A 77 22.27 6.12 -6.69
N GLU A 78 23.35 6.13 -5.94
CA GLU A 78 23.68 5.25 -4.82
C GLU A 78 23.09 5.73 -3.50
N PHE A 79 22.61 6.98 -3.42
CA PHE A 79 22.13 7.59 -2.19
C PHE A 79 20.92 8.50 -2.43
N ALA A 80 19.75 8.01 -2.04
CA ALA A 80 18.48 8.68 -2.22
C ALA A 80 17.65 8.72 -0.92
N PRO A 81 17.71 9.81 -0.13
CA PRO A 81 16.77 10.05 0.96
C PRO A 81 15.33 10.16 0.43
N TYR A 82 14.38 9.75 1.27
CA TYR A 82 12.96 9.91 1.00
C TYR A 82 12.16 10.19 2.26
N ILE A 83 11.04 10.88 2.07
CA ILE A 83 10.01 11.10 3.07
C ILE A 83 8.67 10.70 2.47
N GLY A 84 7.68 10.38 3.30
CA GLY A 84 6.37 10.04 2.81
C GLY A 84 5.31 10.03 3.89
N ILE A 85 4.07 9.96 3.43
CA ILE A 85 2.89 9.81 4.25
C ILE A 85 2.10 8.61 3.75
N ASN A 86 1.53 7.84 4.66
CA ASN A 86 0.64 6.73 4.36
C ASN A 86 -0.61 6.88 5.21
N TRP A 87 -1.76 6.80 4.56
CA TRP A 87 -3.05 6.78 5.21
C TRP A 87 -3.74 5.46 4.89
N GLU A 88 -4.22 4.78 5.91
CA GLU A 88 -4.99 3.55 5.79
C GLU A 88 -6.38 3.78 6.38
N LYS A 89 -7.39 3.22 5.72
CA LYS A 89 -8.73 3.15 6.25
C LYS A 89 -9.35 1.78 5.99
N VAL A 90 -10.05 1.31 7.01
CA VAL A 90 -10.58 -0.04 7.12
C VAL A 90 -12.10 0.03 6.99
N TYR A 91 -12.66 -0.94 6.28
CA TYR A 91 -14.08 -0.97 5.92
C TYR A 91 -14.74 -2.31 6.30
N GLY A 92 -16.07 -2.33 6.22
CA GLY A 92 -16.88 -3.54 6.41
C GLY A 92 -16.66 -4.24 7.75
N GLY A 93 -16.80 -5.57 7.74
CA GLY A 93 -16.59 -6.39 8.94
C GLY A 93 -15.16 -6.31 9.50
N THR A 94 -14.16 -6.02 8.66
CA THR A 94 -12.78 -5.77 9.12
C THR A 94 -12.70 -4.54 10.03
N ALA A 95 -13.49 -3.50 9.74
CA ALA A 95 -13.58 -2.32 10.60
C ALA A 95 -14.27 -2.64 11.93
N ASP A 96 -15.28 -3.51 11.92
CA ASP A 96 -15.98 -3.94 13.13
C ASP A 96 -15.05 -4.74 14.05
N TYR A 97 -14.29 -5.69 13.51
CA TYR A 97 -13.27 -6.41 14.27
C TYR A 97 -12.23 -5.46 14.90
N ARG A 98 -11.76 -4.44 14.18
CA ARG A 98 -10.83 -3.45 14.75
C ARG A 98 -11.47 -2.65 15.89
N ARG A 99 -12.74 -2.28 15.77
CA ARG A 99 -13.46 -1.56 16.84
C ARG A 99 -13.63 -2.40 18.09
N GLU A 100 -13.95 -3.70 17.95
CA GLU A 100 -14.05 -4.63 19.07
C GLU A 100 -12.73 -4.75 19.85
N GLU A 101 -11.60 -4.64 19.17
CA GLU A 101 -10.26 -4.63 19.76
C GLU A 101 -9.84 -3.27 20.32
N GLY A 102 -10.71 -2.26 20.26
CA GLY A 102 -10.39 -0.88 20.67
C GLY A 102 -9.37 -0.20 19.76
N ARG A 103 -9.18 -0.67 18.53
CA ARG A 103 -8.28 -0.09 17.54
C ARG A 103 -8.99 0.92 16.66
N ASN A 104 -8.22 1.86 16.12
CA ASN A 104 -8.73 2.80 15.14
C ASN A 104 -8.99 2.10 13.80
N VAL A 105 -10.01 2.57 13.09
CA VAL A 105 -10.34 2.12 11.72
C VAL A 105 -9.66 2.99 10.65
N SER A 106 -8.86 3.95 11.08
CA SER A 106 -8.06 4.81 10.21
C SER A 106 -6.75 5.13 10.90
N ASP A 107 -5.66 4.98 10.16
CA ASP A 107 -4.31 5.24 10.65
C ASP A 107 -3.55 6.15 9.68
N PHE A 108 -2.84 7.12 10.23
CA PHE A 108 -1.97 8.02 9.46
C PHE A 108 -0.52 7.85 9.94
N ARG A 109 0.39 7.64 9.00
CA ARG A 109 1.79 7.34 9.25
C ARG A 109 2.67 8.27 8.45
N VAL A 110 3.70 8.82 9.07
CA VAL A 110 4.77 9.56 8.41
C VAL A 110 6.00 8.66 8.39
N VAL A 111 6.66 8.57 7.24
CA VAL A 111 7.84 7.73 7.03
C VAL A 111 8.98 8.58 6.52
N ALA A 112 10.19 8.34 7.02
CA ALA A 112 11.42 8.92 6.51
C ALA A 112 12.48 7.82 6.45
N GLY A 113 13.28 7.80 5.40
CA GLY A 113 14.30 6.79 5.20
C GLY A 113 15.32 7.17 4.13
N VAL A 114 16.31 6.30 3.93
CA VAL A 114 17.35 6.47 2.93
C VAL A 114 17.49 5.18 2.16
N ARG A 115 17.51 5.26 0.83
CA ARG A 115 17.91 4.17 -0.06
C ARG A 115 19.40 4.32 -0.35
N ALA A 116 20.20 3.33 0.02
CA ALA A 116 21.63 3.29 -0.24
C ALA A 116 22.10 1.93 -0.77
N TRP A 117 23.07 1.92 -1.69
CA TRP A 117 23.71 0.70 -2.22
C TRP A 117 25.15 0.98 -2.67
N PHE A 118 25.99 -0.06 -2.77
CA PHE A 118 27.42 0.02 -3.08
C PHE A 118 27.83 -0.96 -4.19
#